data_AF-A0A8T5XFK2-F1
#
_entry.id   AF-A0A8T5XFK2-F1
#
_cell.length_a   1.000
_cell.length_b   1.000
_cell.length_c   1.000
_cell.angle_alpha   90.00
_cell.angle_beta   90.00
_cell.angle_gamma   90.00
#
_symmetry.space_group_name_H-M   'P 1'
#
loop_
_entity.id
_entity.type
_entity.pdbx_description
1 polymer ?
#
loop_
_entity_poly.entity_id
_entity_poly.type
_entity_poly.pdbx_seq_one_letter_code
_entity_poly.pdbx_strand_id
1 'polypeptide(L)'
;MKADLHVHTDISDSSYDLLKTLKLAKKNNLTHIGIVNHDTIKGLKKAIELGKKQGIKVIPGIEISAFNFKDNKKVHILGFNFDLKGENIKKLCDPLLKRRHENSLLQIDKLTLNGYKIDIKNIFNNAKNSSIVYKQHIMAELINKGYTDEIYSDLYKKLFKNSGICERDIEYVDVFDAVKAIKKDNGIAVLAHPGQLDSYDLIPELVNIGLDGLEIYHEDHKKEDIEKIKDLSEKYNLILTGGSDFHGEYGSDINIGDILSPKEYIQCFDRDIDLDSEKVLEFIESLVKKAGDYIRKLNETLSLNYKNNDLRDIVTKYDVQIEEFIIKEISKKYPAHSFITEEKTSKKQYFSKYTWIIDPIDGTTNFVSIKKDFSISVALFKDKSPFIGVVYDVKKDKIYSAIKNKGAFINGIPFKKKEKKKSLEKSLLDISLNSIDILKERENIDISTLAKHIRGHRSYGAASLSICKIAFGELQIYMSAKLKLWDYAAGITILNELGGCYRYLENEYKFPIDEVIFIASESKEIESGIISKLKKKL
;
A
#
# COMPACT_ATOMS: atom_id res chain seq x y z
N MET A 1 14.41 0.84 18.38
CA MET A 1 13.95 -0.51 17.97
C MET A 1 15.12 -1.23 17.33
N LYS A 2 15.31 -2.52 17.60
CA LYS A 2 16.35 -3.37 16.99
C LYS A 2 15.66 -4.56 16.35
N ALA A 3 15.80 -4.76 15.05
CA ALA A 3 15.04 -5.75 14.30
C ALA A 3 15.91 -6.50 13.30
N ASP A 4 15.66 -7.79 13.21
CA ASP A 4 16.12 -8.66 12.13
C ASP A 4 14.86 -9.18 11.43
N LEU A 5 14.65 -8.81 10.16
CA LEU A 5 13.39 -9.07 9.47
C LEU A 5 13.44 -10.28 8.52
N HIS A 6 14.56 -10.99 8.46
CA HIS A 6 14.73 -12.14 7.58
C HIS A 6 15.26 -13.33 8.38
N VAL A 7 14.36 -14.06 9.05
CA VAL A 7 14.71 -15.22 9.88
C VAL A 7 13.79 -16.40 9.59
N HIS A 8 14.40 -17.57 9.40
CA HIS A 8 13.71 -18.84 9.17
C HIS A 8 13.66 -19.70 10.43
N THR A 9 12.69 -20.61 10.48
CA THR A 9 12.55 -21.60 11.56
C THR A 9 12.37 -23.00 10.98
N ASP A 10 12.35 -24.01 11.85
CA ASP A 10 12.07 -25.41 11.51
C ASP A 10 10.68 -25.69 10.88
N ILE A 11 9.91 -24.65 10.60
CA ILE A 11 8.67 -24.70 9.81
C ILE A 11 9.00 -24.76 8.32
N SER A 12 10.18 -24.26 7.93
CA SER A 12 10.76 -24.41 6.59
C SER A 12 12.06 -25.21 6.68
N ASP A 13 13.21 -24.57 6.54
CA ASP A 13 14.52 -25.19 6.34
C ASP A 13 15.61 -24.63 7.25
N SER A 14 15.23 -24.19 8.46
CA SER A 14 16.16 -23.89 9.55
C SER A 14 16.22 -25.06 10.53
N SER A 15 17.39 -25.28 11.12
CA SER A 15 17.57 -26.30 12.17
C SER A 15 16.97 -25.88 13.52
N TYR A 16 16.61 -24.60 13.68
CA TYR A 16 16.17 -24.06 14.96
C TYR A 16 14.64 -23.98 15.02
N ASP A 17 14.08 -24.51 16.11
CA ASP A 17 12.66 -24.34 16.37
C ASP A 17 12.32 -22.88 16.72
N LEU A 18 11.04 -22.55 16.53
CA LEU A 18 10.51 -21.21 16.80
C LEU A 18 10.83 -20.68 18.21
N LEU A 19 10.82 -21.52 19.25
CA LEU A 19 11.11 -21.07 20.62
C LEU A 19 12.61 -20.78 20.81
N LYS A 20 13.48 -21.63 20.25
CA LYS A 20 14.94 -21.45 20.24
C LYS A 20 15.30 -20.17 19.49
N THR A 21 14.73 -19.94 18.31
CA THR A 21 14.89 -18.71 17.51
C THR A 21 14.50 -17.46 18.31
N LEU A 22 13.31 -17.45 18.94
CA LEU A 22 12.87 -16.30 19.74
C LEU A 22 13.74 -16.06 20.99
N LYS A 23 14.19 -17.12 21.67
CA LYS A 23 15.11 -16.97 22.81
C LYS A 23 16.45 -16.38 22.38
N LEU A 24 16.97 -16.79 21.22
CA LEU A 24 18.21 -16.25 20.67
C LEU A 24 18.06 -14.77 20.30
N ALA A 25 16.96 -14.41 19.62
CA ALA A 25 16.63 -13.01 19.34
C ALA A 25 16.60 -12.14 20.62
N LYS A 26 16.04 -12.68 21.70
CA LYS A 26 15.96 -11.99 23.01
C LYS A 26 17.34 -11.79 23.60
N LYS A 27 18.15 -12.86 23.59
CA LYS A 27 19.53 -12.85 24.06
C LYS A 27 20.36 -11.79 23.32
N ASN A 28 20.10 -11.60 22.02
CA ASN A 28 20.77 -10.63 21.17
C ASN A 28 20.14 -9.22 21.22
N ASN A 29 19.25 -8.98 22.19
CA ASN A 29 18.58 -7.72 22.49
C ASN A 29 17.74 -7.17 21.32
N LEU A 30 17.17 -8.06 20.49
CA LEU A 30 16.19 -7.65 19.48
C LEU A 30 14.87 -7.27 20.14
N THR A 31 14.25 -6.20 19.64
CA THR A 31 12.90 -5.81 20.02
C THR A 31 11.86 -6.33 19.04
N HIS A 32 12.24 -6.55 17.77
CA HIS A 32 11.39 -7.14 16.74
C HIS A 32 12.12 -8.25 15.98
N ILE A 33 11.37 -9.20 15.44
CA ILE A 33 11.90 -10.25 14.56
C ILE A 33 10.88 -10.59 13.46
N GLY A 34 11.33 -10.65 12.22
CA GLY A 34 10.55 -11.13 11.08
C GLY A 34 10.70 -12.64 10.95
N ILE A 35 9.60 -13.37 11.05
CA ILE A 35 9.59 -14.82 10.80
C ILE A 35 9.05 -15.04 9.40
N VAL A 36 9.92 -15.44 8.46
CA VAL A 36 9.65 -15.42 7.00
C VAL A 36 9.92 -16.77 6.33
N ASN A 37 9.49 -17.86 6.96
CA ASN A 37 9.66 -19.22 6.42
C ASN A 37 9.31 -19.34 4.93
N HIS A 38 10.10 -20.12 4.19
CA HIS A 38 9.88 -20.35 2.77
C HIS A 38 8.48 -20.88 2.44
N ASP A 39 7.81 -20.19 1.52
CA ASP A 39 6.57 -20.59 0.85
C ASP A 39 5.40 -20.96 1.78
N THR A 40 5.47 -20.64 3.08
CA THR A 40 4.45 -21.05 4.05
C THR A 40 4.17 -20.02 5.14
N ILE A 41 2.88 -19.85 5.44
CA ILE A 41 2.39 -19.01 6.55
C ILE A 41 2.09 -19.83 7.82
N LYS A 42 2.40 -21.14 7.79
CA LYS A 42 2.14 -22.06 8.91
C LYS A 42 2.88 -21.57 10.16
N GLY A 43 2.23 -21.68 11.32
CA GLY A 43 2.84 -21.37 12.61
C GLY A 43 3.02 -19.89 12.95
N LEU A 44 2.70 -18.94 12.06
CA LEU A 44 2.83 -17.50 12.36
C LEU A 44 1.98 -17.03 13.55
N LYS A 45 0.76 -17.56 13.73
CA LYS A 45 -0.06 -17.26 14.93
C LYS A 45 0.64 -17.67 16.22
N LYS A 46 1.19 -18.88 16.24
CA LYS A 46 1.99 -19.41 17.37
C LYS A 46 3.25 -18.57 17.59
N ALA A 47 3.91 -18.13 16.52
CA ALA A 47 5.07 -17.24 16.58
C ALA A 47 4.74 -15.92 17.29
N ILE A 48 3.63 -15.27 16.91
CA ILE A 48 3.17 -14.03 17.56
C ILE A 48 2.90 -14.25 19.05
N GLU A 49 2.18 -15.32 19.41
CA GLU A 49 1.87 -15.63 20.81
C GLU A 49 3.12 -15.92 21.65
N LEU A 50 4.05 -16.71 21.11
CA LEU A 50 5.32 -17.01 21.78
C LEU A 50 6.21 -15.77 21.88
N GLY A 51 6.27 -14.94 20.84
CA GLY A 51 7.00 -13.67 20.84
C GLY A 51 6.54 -12.77 21.98
N LYS A 52 5.23 -12.58 22.12
CA LYS A 52 4.64 -11.83 23.24
C LYS A 52 5.09 -12.37 24.60
N LYS A 53 5.09 -13.69 24.79
CA LYS A 53 5.58 -14.32 26.03
C LYS A 53 7.08 -14.12 26.26
N GLN A 54 7.89 -14.05 25.20
CA GLN A 54 9.32 -13.77 25.29
C GLN A 54 9.64 -12.28 25.45
N GLY A 55 8.69 -11.38 25.22
CA GLY A 55 8.90 -9.93 25.20
C GLY A 55 9.51 -9.43 23.89
N ILE A 56 9.32 -10.16 22.79
CA ILE A 56 9.75 -9.78 21.44
C ILE A 56 8.54 -9.60 20.55
N LYS A 57 8.51 -8.53 19.76
CA LYS A 57 7.47 -8.35 18.76
C LYS A 57 7.79 -9.17 17.51
N VAL A 58 7.01 -10.20 17.26
CA VAL A 58 7.11 -10.96 16.01
C VAL A 58 6.33 -10.23 14.92
N ILE A 59 7.00 -9.94 13.82
CA ILE A 59 6.41 -9.47 12.58
C ILE A 59 6.14 -10.72 11.74
N PRO A 60 4.87 -11.14 11.57
CA PRO A 60 4.55 -12.31 10.76
C PRO A 60 4.88 -12.04 9.30
N GLY A 61 5.61 -12.96 8.68
CA GLY A 61 5.94 -12.86 7.27
C GLY A 61 6.08 -14.21 6.57
N ILE A 62 6.55 -14.16 5.34
CA ILE A 62 6.80 -15.29 4.44
C ILE A 62 7.88 -14.87 3.45
N GLU A 63 8.75 -15.79 3.03
CA GLU A 63 9.58 -15.61 1.85
C GLU A 63 9.03 -16.50 0.73
N ILE A 64 8.50 -15.86 -0.32
CA ILE A 64 7.95 -16.57 -1.47
C ILE A 64 9.05 -16.79 -2.49
N SER A 65 9.34 -18.06 -2.79
CA SER A 65 10.24 -18.47 -3.88
C SER A 65 9.54 -18.30 -5.22
N ALA A 66 9.93 -17.27 -5.97
CA ALA A 66 9.31 -16.92 -7.24
C ALA A 66 10.31 -16.97 -8.41
N PHE A 67 9.78 -16.75 -9.61
CA PHE A 67 10.54 -16.73 -10.84
C PHE A 67 10.05 -15.62 -11.75
N ASN A 68 11.00 -14.95 -12.37
CA ASN A 68 10.73 -14.05 -13.48
C ASN A 68 10.84 -14.85 -14.78
N PHE A 69 9.70 -15.22 -15.34
CA PHE A 69 9.63 -15.99 -16.59
C PHE A 69 10.08 -15.21 -17.82
N LYS A 70 10.12 -13.87 -17.77
CA LYS A 70 10.57 -13.02 -18.87
C LYS A 70 12.08 -13.11 -19.07
N ASP A 71 12.83 -13.04 -17.97
CA ASP A 71 14.30 -12.99 -18.00
C ASP A 71 14.95 -14.29 -17.49
N ASN A 72 14.14 -15.31 -17.19
CA ASN A 72 14.56 -16.63 -16.73
C ASN A 72 15.43 -16.59 -15.45
N LYS A 73 15.01 -15.79 -14.46
CA LYS A 73 15.74 -15.59 -13.19
C LYS A 73 14.89 -15.96 -11.97
N LYS A 74 15.52 -16.57 -10.96
CA LYS A 74 14.93 -16.79 -9.63
C LYS A 74 14.88 -15.47 -8.87
N VAL A 75 13.80 -15.25 -8.12
CA VAL A 75 13.57 -14.03 -7.35
C VAL A 75 12.80 -14.40 -6.09
N HIS A 76 13.17 -13.84 -4.95
CA HIS A 76 12.39 -14.02 -3.72
C HIS A 76 11.67 -12.73 -3.32
N ILE A 77 10.45 -12.88 -2.85
CA ILE A 77 9.64 -11.77 -2.33
C ILE A 77 9.30 -12.06 -0.87
N LEU A 78 9.76 -11.19 0.02
CA LEU A 78 9.31 -11.17 1.39
C LEU A 78 7.93 -10.53 1.47
N GLY A 79 6.99 -11.23 2.10
CA GLY A 79 5.69 -10.70 2.49
C GLY A 79 5.66 -10.49 3.99
N PHE A 80 5.26 -9.31 4.44
CA PHE A 80 5.09 -9.01 5.86
C PHE A 80 3.69 -8.52 6.16
N ASN A 81 3.22 -8.77 7.38
CA ASN A 81 2.01 -8.15 7.91
C ASN A 81 0.85 -8.20 6.90
N PHE A 82 0.55 -9.39 6.39
CA PHE A 82 -0.66 -9.67 5.63
C PHE A 82 -1.75 -10.18 6.59
N ASP A 83 -3.00 -10.22 6.12
CA ASP A 83 -4.10 -10.84 6.86
C ASP A 83 -3.86 -12.34 6.97
N LEU A 84 -3.65 -12.84 8.19
CA LEU A 84 -3.45 -14.26 8.46
C LEU A 84 -4.70 -15.12 8.21
N LYS A 85 -5.85 -14.49 7.92
CA LYS A 85 -7.06 -15.15 7.41
C LYS A 85 -7.22 -15.01 5.90
N GLY A 86 -6.38 -14.21 5.25
CA GLY A 86 -6.31 -14.09 3.81
C GLY A 86 -5.99 -15.43 3.16
N GLU A 87 -6.50 -15.63 1.94
CA GLU A 87 -6.35 -16.90 1.22
C GLU A 87 -5.42 -16.80 0.02
N ASN A 88 -5.03 -15.59 -0.41
CA ASN A 88 -4.35 -15.39 -1.70
C ASN A 88 -2.92 -15.91 -1.66
N ILE A 89 -2.15 -15.60 -0.61
CA ILE A 89 -0.79 -16.12 -0.42
C ILE A 89 -0.81 -17.64 -0.35
N LYS A 90 -1.74 -18.21 0.45
CA LYS A 90 -1.87 -19.66 0.61
C LYS A 90 -2.22 -20.36 -0.71
N LYS A 91 -3.22 -19.84 -1.45
CA LYS A 91 -3.62 -20.38 -2.76
C LYS A 91 -2.47 -20.39 -3.76
N LEU A 92 -1.59 -19.39 -3.70
CA LEU A 92 -0.41 -19.31 -4.56
C LEU A 92 0.68 -20.31 -4.15
N CYS A 93 0.98 -20.43 -2.85
CA CYS A 93 2.16 -21.17 -2.37
C CYS A 93 1.91 -22.66 -2.11
N ASP A 94 0.68 -23.08 -1.77
CA ASP A 94 0.37 -24.49 -1.47
C ASP A 94 0.72 -25.45 -2.64
N PRO A 95 0.42 -25.12 -3.92
CA PRO A 95 0.84 -25.95 -5.06
C PRO A 95 2.37 -26.01 -5.22
N LEU A 96 3.07 -24.90 -4.96
CA LEU A 96 4.53 -24.83 -5.01
C LEU A 96 5.16 -25.73 -3.94
N LEU A 97 4.66 -25.68 -2.70
CA LEU A 97 5.10 -26.56 -1.62
C LEU A 97 4.93 -28.04 -1.99
N LYS A 98 3.80 -28.40 -2.61
CA LYS A 98 3.56 -29.78 -3.07
C LYS A 98 4.61 -30.23 -4.08
N ARG A 99 4.87 -29.42 -5.12
CA ARG A 99 5.91 -29.72 -6.13
C ARG A 99 7.29 -29.83 -5.50
N ARG A 100 7.60 -28.95 -4.54
CA ARG A 100 8.88 -28.97 -3.81
C ARG A 100 9.01 -30.24 -2.97
N HIS A 101 7.95 -30.68 -2.29
CA HIS A 101 7.95 -31.91 -1.51
C HIS A 101 8.16 -33.14 -2.39
N GLU A 102 7.40 -33.25 -3.48
CA GLU A 102 7.56 -34.31 -4.48
C GLU A 102 8.98 -34.31 -5.07
N ASN A 103 9.59 -33.13 -5.20
CA ASN A 103 10.98 -33.03 -5.62
C ASN A 103 11.96 -33.63 -4.62
N SER A 104 11.81 -33.30 -3.35
CA SER A 104 12.64 -33.85 -2.29
C SER A 104 12.49 -35.37 -2.15
N LEU A 105 11.27 -35.91 -2.29
CA LEU A 105 11.04 -37.37 -2.27
C LEU A 105 11.79 -38.08 -3.41
N LEU A 106 11.69 -37.55 -4.63
CA LEU A 106 12.44 -38.09 -5.76
C LEU A 106 13.96 -37.99 -5.56
N GLN A 107 14.44 -36.92 -4.92
CA GLN A 107 15.87 -36.79 -4.61
C GLN A 107 16.32 -37.85 -3.59
N ILE A 108 15.51 -38.14 -2.58
CA ILE A 108 15.76 -39.24 -1.62
C ILE A 108 15.81 -40.59 -2.34
N ASP A 109 14.87 -40.86 -3.24
CA ASP A 109 14.83 -42.11 -4.02
C ASP A 109 16.09 -42.24 -4.89
N LYS A 110 16.50 -41.16 -5.57
CA LYS A 110 17.71 -41.16 -6.39
C LYS A 110 18.97 -41.41 -5.57
N LEU A 111 19.10 -40.80 -4.39
CA LEU A 111 20.24 -41.06 -3.50
C LEU A 111 20.28 -42.54 -3.09
N THR A 112 19.13 -43.09 -2.70
CA THR A 112 19.02 -44.50 -2.28
C THR A 112 19.39 -45.46 -3.42
N LEU A 113 18.86 -45.23 -4.63
CA LEU A 113 19.16 -46.03 -5.81
C LEU A 113 20.64 -45.96 -6.23
N ASN A 114 21.32 -44.85 -5.92
CA ASN A 114 22.75 -44.65 -6.20
C ASN A 114 23.65 -45.03 -5.01
N GLY A 115 23.14 -45.81 -4.04
CA GLY A 115 23.95 -46.45 -3.01
C GLY A 115 24.24 -45.61 -1.77
N TYR A 116 23.62 -44.42 -1.61
CA TYR A 116 23.71 -43.66 -0.37
C TYR A 116 22.90 -44.34 0.74
N LYS A 117 23.53 -44.62 1.88
CA LYS A 117 22.93 -45.29 3.04
C LYS A 117 22.25 -44.28 3.96
N ILE A 118 21.15 -43.70 3.50
CA ILE A 118 20.36 -42.70 4.25
C ILE A 118 19.18 -43.34 4.99
N ASP A 119 18.85 -42.83 6.18
CA ASP A 119 17.64 -43.19 6.92
C ASP A 119 16.51 -42.19 6.62
N ILE A 120 15.54 -42.64 5.82
CA ILE A 120 14.37 -41.85 5.46
C ILE A 120 13.62 -41.37 6.70
N LYS A 121 13.49 -42.19 7.76
CA LYS A 121 12.79 -41.80 8.99
C LYS A 121 13.48 -40.62 9.67
N ASN A 122 14.80 -40.58 9.64
CA ASN A 122 15.55 -39.47 10.23
C ASN A 122 15.36 -38.18 9.44
N ILE A 123 15.32 -38.25 8.10
CA ILE A 123 15.00 -37.09 7.25
C ILE A 123 13.61 -36.52 7.59
N PHE A 124 12.60 -37.38 7.72
CA PHE A 124 11.25 -36.93 8.12
C PHE A 124 11.20 -36.42 9.55
N ASN A 125 12.00 -36.97 10.47
CA ASN A 125 12.09 -36.48 11.84
C ASN A 125 12.74 -35.08 11.90
N ASN A 126 13.77 -34.83 11.07
CA ASN A 126 14.36 -33.50 10.91
C ASN A 126 13.33 -32.49 10.36
N ALA A 127 12.41 -32.96 9.50
CA ALA A 127 11.35 -32.15 8.92
C ALA A 127 10.02 -32.14 9.72
N LYS A 128 9.98 -32.68 10.95
CA LYS A 128 8.72 -32.95 11.67
C LYS A 128 7.82 -31.74 11.89
N ASN A 129 8.43 -30.57 12.09
CA ASN A 129 7.72 -29.29 12.27
C ASN A 129 7.52 -28.55 10.95
N SER A 130 8.27 -28.95 9.92
CA SER A 130 8.28 -28.32 8.62
C SER A 130 6.97 -28.58 7.88
N SER A 131 6.68 -27.72 6.91
CA SER A 131 5.57 -27.93 5.99
C SER A 131 5.86 -29.07 5.00
N ILE A 132 7.13 -29.27 4.65
CA ILE A 132 7.59 -30.26 3.66
C ILE A 132 9.03 -30.71 3.98
N VAL A 133 9.56 -31.65 3.20
CA VAL A 133 10.99 -31.97 3.20
C VAL A 133 11.74 -31.00 2.27
N TYR A 134 12.80 -30.37 2.77
CA TYR A 134 13.73 -29.52 2.03
C TYR A 134 15.08 -30.23 1.84
N LYS A 135 15.94 -29.71 0.94
CA LYS A 135 17.27 -30.27 0.68
C LYS A 135 18.14 -30.28 1.93
N GLN A 136 17.98 -29.28 2.80
CA GLN A 136 18.69 -29.13 4.07
C GLN A 136 18.39 -30.33 5.00
N HIS A 137 17.16 -30.84 5.03
CA HIS A 137 16.83 -32.04 5.80
C HIS A 137 17.51 -33.31 5.26
N ILE A 138 17.65 -33.42 3.93
CA ILE A 138 18.38 -34.52 3.27
C ILE A 138 19.88 -34.40 3.56
N MET A 139 20.45 -33.19 3.44
CA MET A 139 21.85 -32.93 3.72
C MET A 139 22.20 -33.16 5.20
N ALA A 140 21.32 -32.78 6.14
CA ALA A 140 21.49 -33.07 7.55
C ALA A 140 21.63 -34.57 7.84
N GLU A 141 20.88 -35.41 7.12
CA GLU A 141 21.05 -36.86 7.20
C GLU A 141 22.35 -37.34 6.56
N LEU A 142 22.77 -36.75 5.44
CA LEU A 142 24.08 -37.07 4.84
C LEU A 142 25.25 -36.70 5.76
N ILE A 143 25.14 -35.59 6.51
CA ILE A 143 26.09 -35.21 7.57
C ILE A 143 26.08 -36.24 8.70
N ASN A 144 24.89 -36.60 9.20
CA ASN A 144 24.74 -37.61 10.26
C ASN A 144 25.33 -38.98 9.87
N LYS A 145 25.33 -39.31 8.58
CA LYS A 145 25.95 -40.53 8.04
C LYS A 145 27.44 -40.38 7.71
N GLY A 146 28.03 -39.21 7.91
CA GLY A 146 29.46 -38.94 7.71
C GLY A 146 29.87 -38.77 6.24
N TYR A 147 28.94 -38.43 5.34
CA TYR A 147 29.26 -38.19 3.92
C TYR A 147 29.85 -36.79 3.67
N THR A 148 29.62 -35.85 4.58
CA THR A 148 30.04 -34.44 4.49
C THR A 148 29.92 -33.79 5.87
N ASP A 149 30.60 -32.66 6.10
CA ASP A 149 30.60 -31.97 7.40
C ASP A 149 29.71 -30.72 7.42
N GLU A 150 29.27 -30.23 6.26
CA GLU A 150 28.43 -29.03 6.11
C GLU A 150 27.33 -29.22 5.05
N ILE A 151 26.27 -28.39 5.11
CA ILE A 151 25.11 -28.46 4.20
C ILE A 151 25.48 -28.04 2.77
N TYR A 152 26.22 -26.94 2.60
CA TYR A 152 26.55 -26.38 1.29
C TYR A 152 27.95 -26.79 0.78
N SER A 153 28.31 -28.05 1.02
CA SER A 153 29.62 -28.60 0.66
C SER A 153 29.80 -28.90 -0.83
N ASP A 154 30.98 -29.39 -1.20
CA ASP A 154 31.21 -29.93 -2.55
C ASP A 154 30.32 -31.14 -2.88
N LEU A 155 29.93 -31.92 -1.87
CA LEU A 155 28.96 -33.00 -2.08
C LEU A 155 27.59 -32.44 -2.46
N TYR A 156 27.14 -31.36 -1.81
CA TYR A 156 25.89 -30.68 -2.18
C TYR A 156 25.93 -30.23 -3.65
N LYS A 157 27.02 -29.60 -4.08
CA LYS A 157 27.17 -29.16 -5.48
C LYS A 157 27.16 -30.35 -6.45
N LYS A 158 27.83 -31.45 -6.12
CA LYS A 158 27.85 -32.67 -6.96
C LYS A 158 26.52 -33.40 -7.03
N LEU A 159 25.70 -33.30 -5.98
CA LEU A 159 24.40 -33.98 -5.94
C LEU A 159 23.30 -33.13 -6.56
N PHE A 160 23.22 -31.84 -6.21
CA PHE A 160 22.04 -31.01 -6.49
C PHE A 160 22.28 -29.90 -7.53
N LYS A 161 23.53 -29.72 -7.99
CA LYS A 161 23.94 -28.79 -9.04
C LYS A 161 24.81 -29.53 -10.05
N ASN A 162 25.31 -28.85 -11.08
CA ASN A 162 26.38 -29.33 -11.97
C ASN A 162 26.10 -30.72 -12.59
N SER A 163 24.88 -30.97 -13.06
CA SER A 163 24.43 -32.25 -13.60
C SER A 163 24.44 -33.41 -12.58
N GLY A 164 24.35 -33.06 -11.30
CA GLY A 164 24.26 -34.02 -10.21
C GLY A 164 23.00 -34.88 -10.29
N ILE A 165 23.06 -36.07 -9.71
CA ILE A 165 21.97 -37.05 -9.78
C ILE A 165 20.63 -36.48 -9.25
N CYS A 166 20.67 -35.58 -8.26
CA CYS A 166 19.52 -34.92 -7.66
C CYS A 166 19.19 -33.55 -8.28
N GLU A 167 19.96 -33.09 -9.28
CA GLU A 167 19.68 -31.83 -9.97
C GLU A 167 18.35 -31.94 -10.74
N ARG A 168 17.37 -31.16 -10.27
CA ARG A 168 16.09 -30.97 -10.93
C ARG A 168 15.46 -29.70 -10.39
N ASP A 169 14.99 -28.86 -11.29
CA ASP A 169 14.22 -27.68 -10.91
C ASP A 169 12.72 -27.98 -10.84
N ILE A 170 11.99 -27.13 -10.13
CA ILE A 170 10.54 -27.17 -10.06
C ILE A 170 9.96 -25.96 -10.77
N GLU A 171 8.69 -26.06 -11.16
CA GLU A 171 7.96 -24.88 -11.61
C GLU A 171 7.64 -23.98 -10.40
N TYR A 172 8.25 -22.80 -10.39
CA TYR A 172 8.02 -21.76 -9.38
C TYR A 172 6.78 -20.93 -9.71
N VAL A 173 6.37 -20.08 -8.76
CA VAL A 173 5.31 -19.09 -9.01
C VAL A 173 5.89 -17.87 -9.70
N ASP A 174 5.06 -17.16 -10.46
CA ASP A 174 5.46 -15.90 -11.09
C ASP A 174 5.68 -14.79 -10.03
N VAL A 175 6.76 -14.03 -10.16
CA VAL A 175 7.13 -12.95 -9.22
C VAL A 175 6.06 -11.85 -9.13
N PHE A 176 5.37 -11.54 -10.23
CA PHE A 176 4.29 -10.57 -10.24
C PHE A 176 3.07 -11.08 -9.47
N ASP A 177 2.80 -12.39 -9.53
CA ASP A 177 1.71 -13.01 -8.78
C ASP A 177 2.03 -13.11 -7.29
N ALA A 178 3.29 -13.31 -6.91
CA ALA A 178 3.75 -13.25 -5.52
C ALA A 178 3.44 -11.88 -4.88
N VAL A 179 3.84 -10.79 -5.54
CA VAL A 179 3.55 -9.43 -5.06
C VAL A 179 2.03 -9.21 -4.99
N LYS A 180 1.28 -9.51 -6.05
CA LYS A 180 -0.18 -9.35 -6.07
C LYS A 180 -0.88 -10.14 -4.96
N ALA A 181 -0.45 -11.37 -4.68
CA ALA A 181 -1.02 -12.20 -3.61
C ALA A 181 -0.81 -11.56 -2.24
N ILE A 182 0.40 -11.07 -1.95
CA ILE A 182 0.71 -10.34 -0.72
C ILE A 182 -0.18 -9.10 -0.61
N LYS A 183 -0.32 -8.31 -1.69
CA LYS A 183 -1.16 -7.10 -1.68
C LYS A 183 -2.64 -7.39 -1.52
N LYS A 184 -3.17 -8.46 -2.13
CA LYS A 184 -4.57 -8.89 -1.96
C LYS A 184 -4.89 -9.30 -0.52
N ASP A 185 -3.91 -9.82 0.21
CA ASP A 185 -4.03 -10.09 1.65
C ASP A 185 -3.62 -8.87 2.51
N ASN A 186 -3.57 -7.67 1.94
CA ASN A 186 -3.21 -6.39 2.60
C ASN A 186 -1.81 -6.40 3.24
N GLY A 187 -0.89 -7.18 2.69
CA GLY A 187 0.51 -7.26 3.13
C GLY A 187 1.41 -6.17 2.57
N ILE A 188 2.64 -6.16 3.10
CA ILE A 188 3.77 -5.38 2.61
C ILE A 188 4.67 -6.33 1.81
N ALA A 189 4.91 -6.02 0.53
CA ALA A 189 5.77 -6.80 -0.35
C ALA A 189 7.16 -6.16 -0.45
N VAL A 190 8.21 -6.94 -0.22
CA VAL A 190 9.61 -6.51 -0.20
C VAL A 190 10.43 -7.43 -1.11
N LEU A 191 11.23 -6.87 -1.99
CA LEU A 191 12.17 -7.65 -2.81
C LEU A 191 13.33 -8.11 -1.92
N ALA A 192 13.48 -9.42 -1.75
CA ALA A 192 14.54 -10.01 -0.94
C ALA A 192 15.87 -9.96 -1.69
N HIS A 193 16.96 -9.72 -0.95
CA HIS A 193 18.37 -9.82 -1.37
C HIS A 193 18.65 -9.57 -2.87
N PRO A 194 18.25 -8.41 -3.45
CA PRO A 194 18.34 -8.18 -4.89
C PRO A 194 19.77 -8.22 -5.44
N GLY A 195 20.80 -8.02 -4.61
CA GLY A 195 22.20 -8.16 -5.00
C GLY A 195 22.63 -9.62 -5.17
N GLN A 196 22.05 -10.55 -4.40
CA GLN A 196 22.34 -11.99 -4.50
C GLN A 196 21.80 -12.58 -5.82
N LEU A 197 20.59 -12.17 -6.21
CA LEU A 197 19.86 -12.74 -7.35
C LEU A 197 19.88 -11.87 -8.62
N ASP A 198 20.54 -10.71 -8.57
CA ASP A 198 20.58 -9.73 -9.67
C ASP A 198 19.17 -9.41 -10.24
N SER A 199 18.30 -8.97 -9.34
CA SER A 199 16.86 -8.77 -9.61
C SER A 199 16.44 -7.30 -9.70
N TYR A 200 17.41 -6.38 -9.80
CA TYR A 200 17.18 -4.94 -9.81
C TYR A 200 16.27 -4.45 -10.94
N ASP A 201 16.38 -5.05 -12.13
CA ASP A 201 15.67 -4.61 -13.33
C ASP A 201 14.15 -4.80 -13.22
N LEU A 202 13.70 -5.65 -12.29
CA LEU A 202 12.29 -5.91 -12.02
C LEU A 202 11.62 -4.80 -11.20
N ILE A 203 12.38 -4.03 -10.44
CA ILE A 203 11.84 -3.06 -9.48
C ILE A 203 10.83 -2.09 -10.12
N PRO A 204 11.07 -1.48 -11.30
CA PRO A 204 10.10 -0.57 -11.91
C PRO A 204 8.75 -1.25 -12.19
N GLU A 205 8.75 -2.49 -12.69
CA GLU A 205 7.53 -3.23 -13.01
C GLU A 205 6.82 -3.71 -11.73
N LEU A 206 7.58 -4.16 -10.72
CA LEU A 206 7.04 -4.59 -9.43
C LEU A 206 6.44 -3.43 -8.63
N VAL A 207 7.02 -2.22 -8.69
CA VAL A 207 6.47 -1.01 -8.07
C VAL A 207 5.06 -0.73 -8.60
N ASN A 208 4.83 -0.88 -9.90
CA ASN A 208 3.53 -0.62 -10.53
C ASN A 208 2.41 -1.55 -10.03
N ILE A 209 2.77 -2.74 -9.50
CA ILE A 209 1.82 -3.71 -8.97
C ILE A 209 1.82 -3.79 -7.43
N GLY A 210 2.56 -2.89 -6.76
CA GLY A 210 2.48 -2.69 -5.33
C GLY A 210 3.67 -3.18 -4.51
N LEU A 211 4.87 -3.32 -5.10
CA LEU A 211 6.09 -3.50 -4.30
C LEU A 211 6.26 -2.32 -3.34
N ASP A 212 6.45 -2.60 -2.05
CA ASP A 212 6.52 -1.58 -1.01
C ASP A 212 7.95 -1.31 -0.54
N GLY A 213 8.86 -2.29 -0.66
CA GLY A 213 10.21 -2.20 -0.11
C GLY A 213 11.28 -3.04 -0.82
N LEU A 214 12.53 -2.80 -0.42
CA LEU A 214 13.72 -3.55 -0.81
C LEU A 214 14.49 -3.97 0.43
N GLU A 215 15.05 -5.17 0.43
CA GLU A 215 16.04 -5.58 1.43
C GLU A 215 17.39 -4.94 1.09
N ILE A 216 17.89 -4.06 1.95
CA ILE A 216 19.17 -3.36 1.74
C ILE A 216 20.35 -4.09 2.39
N TYR A 217 20.17 -4.59 3.61
CA TYR A 217 21.24 -5.25 4.36
C TYR A 217 21.00 -6.76 4.37
N HIS A 218 21.93 -7.48 3.76
CA HIS A 218 21.98 -8.94 3.63
C HIS A 218 23.45 -9.36 3.53
N GLU A 219 23.79 -10.58 3.94
CA GLU A 219 25.19 -11.07 3.99
C GLU A 219 25.89 -10.98 2.63
N ASP A 220 25.18 -11.33 1.55
CA ASP A 220 25.69 -11.31 0.18
C ASP A 220 25.76 -9.92 -0.48
N HIS A 221 25.24 -8.87 0.15
CA HIS A 221 25.25 -7.53 -0.44
C HIS A 221 26.58 -6.82 -0.25
N LYS A 222 27.13 -6.33 -1.36
CA LYS A 222 28.34 -5.49 -1.37
C LYS A 222 27.97 -4.02 -1.21
N LYS A 223 28.99 -3.17 -1.10
CA LYS A 223 28.79 -1.71 -0.97
C LYS A 223 28.03 -1.13 -2.17
N GLU A 224 28.35 -1.62 -3.36
CA GLU A 224 27.73 -1.21 -4.61
C GLU A 224 26.23 -1.57 -4.63
N ASP A 225 25.88 -2.74 -4.10
CA ASP A 225 24.49 -3.18 -3.98
C ASP A 225 23.72 -2.27 -3.01
N ILE A 226 24.31 -1.93 -1.86
CA ILE A 226 23.72 -1.04 -0.86
C ILE A 226 23.46 0.36 -1.44
N GLU A 227 24.42 0.93 -2.18
CA GLU A 227 24.26 2.24 -2.84
C GLU A 227 23.15 2.20 -3.89
N LYS A 228 23.16 1.19 -4.76
CA LYS A 228 22.12 1.00 -5.77
C LYS A 228 20.73 0.84 -5.16
N ILE A 229 20.60 0.12 -4.05
CA ILE A 229 19.33 -0.08 -3.33
C ILE A 229 18.83 1.23 -2.71
N LYS A 230 19.73 2.08 -2.18
CA LYS A 230 19.35 3.42 -1.68
C LYS A 230 18.81 4.30 -2.79
N ASP A 231 19.51 4.38 -3.92
CA ASP A 231 19.09 5.20 -5.06
C ASP A 231 17.72 4.76 -5.58
N LEU A 232 17.50 3.44 -5.70
CA LEU A 232 16.21 2.88 -6.12
C LEU A 232 15.11 3.10 -5.07
N SER A 233 15.46 3.00 -3.80
CA SER A 233 14.55 3.29 -2.70
C SER A 233 14.09 4.74 -2.70
N GLU A 234 15.00 5.70 -2.87
CA GLU A 234 14.66 7.12 -2.98
C GLU A 234 13.83 7.40 -4.24
N LYS A 235 14.25 6.84 -5.39
CA LYS A 235 13.57 7.03 -6.68
C LYS A 235 12.13 6.52 -6.69
N TYR A 236 11.88 5.38 -6.05
CA TYR A 236 10.55 4.73 -6.03
C TYR A 236 9.83 4.88 -4.69
N ASN A 237 10.42 5.62 -3.75
CA ASN A 237 9.91 5.84 -2.40
C ASN A 237 9.67 4.52 -1.63
N LEU A 238 10.57 3.55 -1.74
CA LEU A 238 10.42 2.23 -1.14
C LEU A 238 10.89 2.22 0.31
N ILE A 239 10.32 1.35 1.14
CA ILE A 239 10.87 1.10 2.48
C ILE A 239 12.10 0.20 2.37
N LEU A 240 12.97 0.27 3.37
CA LEU A 240 14.15 -0.58 3.43
C LEU A 240 14.05 -1.59 4.58
N THR A 241 14.38 -2.84 4.31
CA THR A 241 14.53 -3.91 5.32
C THR A 241 15.94 -4.45 5.34
N GLY A 242 16.25 -5.24 6.36
CA GLY A 242 17.48 -6.00 6.45
C GLY A 242 17.30 -7.17 7.39
N GLY A 243 18.04 -8.23 7.14
CA GLY A 243 18.00 -9.40 7.99
C GLY A 243 19.17 -10.32 7.74
N SER A 244 19.32 -11.27 8.65
CA SER A 244 20.42 -12.23 8.64
C SER A 244 20.22 -13.38 7.65
N ASP A 245 19.00 -13.59 7.15
CA ASP A 245 18.61 -14.79 6.43
C ASP A 245 18.98 -16.08 7.22
N PHE A 246 18.70 -16.04 8.52
CA PHE A 246 19.20 -17.05 9.46
C PHE A 246 18.48 -18.40 9.32
N HIS A 247 19.28 -19.46 9.12
CA HIS A 247 18.83 -20.86 9.00
C HIS A 247 19.40 -21.79 10.10
N GLY A 248 19.95 -21.22 11.19
CA GLY A 248 20.64 -21.98 12.24
C GLY A 248 21.83 -22.76 11.67
N GLU A 249 22.05 -23.97 12.18
CA GLU A 249 23.09 -24.90 11.72
C GLU A 249 22.95 -25.32 10.24
N TYR A 250 21.87 -24.97 9.55
CA TYR A 250 21.70 -25.27 8.12
C TYR A 250 22.15 -24.13 7.19
N GLY A 251 22.46 -22.95 7.73
CA GLY A 251 22.87 -21.76 6.97
C GLY A 251 24.37 -21.50 7.03
N SER A 252 24.75 -20.26 6.65
CA SER A 252 26.09 -19.69 6.90
C SER A 252 26.33 -19.46 8.39
N ASP A 253 27.58 -19.17 8.76
CA ASP A 253 27.97 -18.81 10.14
C ASP A 253 27.57 -17.37 10.47
N ILE A 254 26.24 -17.14 10.53
CA ILE A 254 25.62 -15.87 10.89
C ILE A 254 24.65 -16.08 12.05
N ASN A 255 24.54 -15.10 12.95
CA ASN A 255 23.57 -15.11 14.05
C ASN A 255 22.43 -14.14 13.83
N ILE A 256 21.28 -14.48 14.44
CA ILE A 256 20.11 -13.59 14.51
C ILE A 256 20.52 -12.23 15.08
N GLY A 257 20.30 -11.17 14.31
CA GLY A 257 20.61 -9.79 14.69
C GLY A 257 22.03 -9.31 14.38
N ASP A 258 22.85 -10.11 13.69
CA ASP A 258 24.14 -9.64 13.13
C ASP A 258 23.89 -8.64 11.99
N ILE A 259 22.84 -8.85 11.21
CA ILE A 259 22.34 -7.91 10.20
C ILE A 259 21.00 -7.37 10.66
N LEU A 260 20.88 -6.05 10.72
CA LEU A 260 19.72 -5.36 11.28
C LEU A 260 18.99 -4.55 10.22
N SER A 261 17.67 -4.55 10.29
CA SER A 261 16.84 -3.63 9.52
C SER A 261 17.08 -2.17 9.93
N PRO A 262 17.03 -1.21 8.98
CA PRO A 262 17.10 0.21 9.31
C PRO A 262 15.96 0.63 10.24
N LYS A 263 16.32 1.32 11.33
CA LYS A 263 15.43 1.59 12.48
C LYS A 263 14.19 2.41 12.12
N GLU A 264 14.32 3.29 11.15
CA GLU A 264 13.31 4.24 10.67
C GLU A 264 12.11 3.55 10.00
N TYR A 265 12.31 2.34 9.44
CA TYR A 265 11.26 1.58 8.76
C TYR A 265 10.62 0.50 9.63
N ILE A 266 11.18 0.16 10.80
CA ILE A 266 10.64 -0.93 11.64
C ILE A 266 9.15 -0.69 12.00
N GLN A 267 8.77 0.56 12.30
CA GLN A 267 7.39 0.93 12.61
C GLN A 267 6.40 0.72 11.46
N CYS A 268 6.87 0.61 10.21
CA CYS A 268 6.01 0.27 9.07
C CYS A 268 5.39 -1.12 9.20
N PHE A 269 6.04 -1.99 9.98
CA PHE A 269 5.61 -3.36 10.23
C PHE A 269 4.83 -3.52 11.53
N ASP A 270 4.22 -2.44 12.04
CA ASP A 270 3.36 -2.49 13.21
C ASP A 270 1.89 -2.28 12.84
N ARG A 271 1.17 -3.39 12.60
CA ARG A 271 -0.27 -3.35 12.30
C ARG A 271 -1.14 -2.81 13.44
N ASP A 272 -0.67 -2.98 14.68
CA ASP A 272 -1.40 -2.65 15.92
C ASP A 272 -1.20 -1.19 16.37
N ILE A 273 -0.33 -0.43 15.70
CA ILE A 273 -0.21 1.02 15.96
C ILE A 273 -1.22 1.72 15.06
N ASP A 274 -2.39 2.01 15.62
CA ASP A 274 -3.30 2.93 14.99
C ASP A 274 -2.68 4.32 14.95
N LEU A 275 -2.84 5.01 13.82
CA LEU A 275 -2.41 6.39 13.68
C LEU A 275 -3.11 7.26 14.73
N ASP A 276 -2.32 8.09 15.41
CA ASP A 276 -2.84 9.19 16.21
C ASP A 276 -3.48 10.21 15.26
N SER A 277 -4.80 10.10 15.10
CA SER A 277 -5.54 10.83 14.06
C SER A 277 -5.48 12.35 14.23
N GLU A 278 -5.33 12.84 15.46
CA GLU A 278 -5.18 14.26 15.75
C GLU A 278 -3.81 14.76 15.29
N LYS A 279 -2.73 14.05 15.63
CA LYS A 279 -1.38 14.39 15.14
C LYS A 279 -1.24 14.26 13.62
N VAL A 280 -1.98 13.32 13.00
CA VAL A 280 -2.03 13.23 11.55
C VAL A 280 -2.74 14.43 10.96
N LEU A 281 -3.89 14.84 11.53
CA LEU A 281 -4.61 16.03 11.07
C LEU A 281 -3.74 17.29 11.17
N GLU A 282 -3.14 17.55 12.34
CA GLU A 282 -2.24 18.70 12.57
C GLU A 282 -1.09 18.73 11.55
N PHE A 283 -0.52 17.57 11.24
CA PHE A 283 0.52 17.44 10.24
C PHE A 283 0.03 17.84 8.84
N ILE A 284 -1.13 17.34 8.41
CA ILE A 284 -1.71 17.67 7.09
C ILE A 284 -2.05 19.15 7.02
N GLU A 285 -2.68 19.71 8.05
CA GLU A 285 -3.03 21.14 8.12
C GLU A 285 -1.77 22.01 7.99
N SER A 286 -0.67 21.62 8.66
CA SER A 286 0.62 22.29 8.51
C SER A 286 1.18 22.20 7.07
N LEU A 287 1.05 21.04 6.42
CA LEU A 287 1.54 20.86 5.05
C LEU A 287 0.75 21.70 4.04
N VAL A 288 -0.58 21.63 4.05
CA VAL A 288 -1.40 22.41 3.11
C VAL A 288 -1.24 23.91 3.37
N LYS A 289 -1.04 24.33 4.62
CA LYS A 289 -0.76 25.72 4.96
C LYS A 289 0.55 26.19 4.33
N LYS A 290 1.65 25.42 4.48
CA LYS A 290 2.95 25.73 3.84
C LYS A 290 2.85 25.80 2.33
N ALA A 291 2.15 24.84 1.70
CA ALA A 291 1.94 24.83 0.26
C ALA A 291 1.11 26.05 -0.21
N GLY A 292 0.02 26.39 0.47
CA GLY A 292 -0.77 27.57 0.09
C GLY A 292 -0.08 28.90 0.43
N ASP A 293 0.78 28.96 1.46
CA ASP A 293 1.66 30.12 1.72
C ASP A 293 2.63 30.34 0.55
N TYR A 294 3.15 29.26 -0.03
CA TYR A 294 3.98 29.33 -1.24
C TYR A 294 3.16 29.90 -2.42
N ILE A 295 1.96 29.37 -2.69
CA ILE A 295 1.05 29.91 -3.73
C ILE A 295 0.76 31.40 -3.51
N ARG A 296 0.43 31.82 -2.28
CA ARG A 296 0.06 33.21 -1.99
C ARG A 296 1.18 34.21 -2.22
N LYS A 297 2.44 33.77 -2.14
CA LYS A 297 3.62 34.61 -2.35
C LYS A 297 4.02 34.72 -3.83
N LEU A 298 3.33 34.01 -4.73
CA LEU A 298 3.60 34.08 -6.16
C LEU A 298 3.23 35.46 -6.72
N ASN A 299 4.24 36.17 -7.20
CA ASN A 299 4.09 37.48 -7.85
C ASN A 299 4.23 37.41 -9.38
N GLU A 300 4.46 36.23 -9.94
CA GLU A 300 4.61 36.04 -11.38
C GLU A 300 3.28 35.86 -12.11
N THR A 301 3.30 36.13 -13.42
CA THR A 301 2.25 35.73 -14.35
C THR A 301 2.28 34.22 -14.52
N LEU A 302 1.15 33.56 -14.27
CA LEU A 302 1.05 32.11 -14.39
C LEU A 302 1.02 31.71 -15.87
N SER A 303 1.93 30.83 -16.28
CA SER A 303 1.93 30.22 -17.61
C SER A 303 0.92 29.08 -17.66
N LEU A 304 0.04 29.10 -18.67
CA LEU A 304 -0.92 28.03 -18.94
C LEU A 304 -0.24 26.87 -19.65
N ASN A 305 -0.40 25.66 -19.12
CA ASN A 305 -0.19 24.42 -19.86
C ASN A 305 -1.51 23.64 -19.93
N TYR A 306 -1.60 22.72 -20.88
CA TYR A 306 -2.79 21.91 -21.12
C TYR A 306 -2.45 20.42 -21.08
N LYS A 307 -3.20 19.65 -20.30
CA LYS A 307 -3.10 18.19 -20.29
C LYS A 307 -3.75 17.64 -21.56
N ASN A 308 -3.12 16.65 -22.19
CA ASN A 308 -3.64 15.94 -23.38
C ASN A 308 -4.05 16.84 -24.56
N ASN A 309 -3.51 18.06 -24.67
CA ASN A 309 -3.94 19.09 -25.63
C ASN A 309 -5.43 19.48 -25.52
N ASP A 310 -6.09 19.22 -24.38
CA ASP A 310 -7.44 19.71 -24.11
C ASP A 310 -7.35 21.11 -23.52
N LEU A 311 -7.89 22.10 -24.24
CA LEU A 311 -7.93 23.51 -23.81
C LEU A 311 -8.72 23.72 -22.51
N ARG A 312 -9.48 22.72 -22.06
CA ARG A 312 -10.25 22.73 -20.81
C ARG A 312 -9.49 22.12 -19.64
N ASP A 313 -8.45 21.34 -19.89
CA ASP A 313 -7.69 20.60 -18.87
C ASP A 313 -6.39 21.35 -18.55
N ILE A 314 -6.53 22.44 -17.79
CA ILE A 314 -5.43 23.37 -17.47
C ILE A 314 -4.58 22.78 -16.34
N VAL A 315 -3.26 22.84 -16.51
CA VAL A 315 -2.28 22.51 -15.47
C VAL A 315 -1.20 23.58 -15.43
N THR A 316 -0.62 23.80 -14.25
CA THR A 316 0.54 24.67 -14.09
C THR A 316 1.72 23.89 -13.49
N LYS A 317 2.92 24.47 -13.53
CA LYS A 317 4.08 23.91 -12.81
C LYS A 317 3.83 23.80 -11.30
N TYR A 318 2.88 24.58 -10.76
CA TYR A 318 2.58 24.63 -9.33
C TYR A 318 1.77 23.43 -8.85
N ASP A 319 0.89 22.90 -9.69
CA ASP A 319 0.14 21.67 -9.40
C ASP A 319 1.15 20.53 -9.13
N VAL A 320 2.12 20.35 -10.03
CA VAL A 320 3.19 19.36 -9.90
C VAL A 320 4.08 19.62 -8.67
N GLN A 321 4.57 20.85 -8.48
CA GLN A 321 5.47 21.18 -7.37
C GLN A 321 4.82 20.99 -5.99
N ILE A 322 3.54 21.31 -5.85
CA ILE A 322 2.80 21.15 -4.60
C ILE A 322 2.54 19.68 -4.32
N GLU A 323 2.15 18.91 -5.35
CA GLU A 323 1.96 17.47 -5.21
C GLU A 323 3.26 16.79 -4.77
N GLU A 324 4.38 17.08 -5.44
CA GLU A 324 5.71 16.57 -5.08
C GLU A 324 6.11 16.93 -3.64
N PHE A 325 5.90 18.18 -3.23
CA PHE A 325 6.18 18.63 -1.87
C PHE A 325 5.36 17.85 -0.83
N ILE A 326 4.05 17.74 -1.04
CA ILE A 326 3.14 17.05 -0.12
C ILE A 326 3.50 15.56 -0.05
N ILE A 327 3.69 14.89 -1.19
CA ILE A 327 4.09 13.48 -1.23
C ILE A 327 5.41 13.26 -0.51
N LYS A 328 6.41 14.11 -0.76
CA LYS A 328 7.74 14.01 -0.13
C LYS A 328 7.65 14.08 1.39
N GLU A 329 6.94 15.07 1.93
CA GLU A 329 6.81 15.24 3.38
C GLU A 329 5.99 14.11 4.02
N ILE A 330 4.90 13.69 3.38
CA ILE A 330 4.13 12.53 3.83
C ILE A 330 4.98 11.27 3.82
N SER A 331 5.74 11.02 2.75
CA SER A 331 6.54 9.81 2.58
C SER A 331 7.67 9.71 3.61
N LYS A 332 8.29 10.84 3.98
CA LYS A 332 9.27 10.87 5.08
C LYS A 332 8.68 10.39 6.41
N LYS A 333 7.43 10.77 6.69
CA LYS A 333 6.78 10.46 7.97
C LYS A 333 6.04 9.11 7.94
N TYR A 334 5.52 8.72 6.78
CA TYR A 334 4.68 7.55 6.56
C TYR A 334 5.11 6.79 5.29
N PRO A 335 6.34 6.21 5.27
CA PRO A 335 6.92 5.67 4.04
C PRO A 335 6.22 4.40 3.51
N ALA A 336 5.44 3.71 4.35
CA ALA A 336 4.62 2.57 3.97
C ALA A 336 3.23 2.93 3.42
N HIS A 337 2.84 4.21 3.44
CA HIS A 337 1.54 4.62 2.90
C HIS A 337 1.62 4.75 1.38
N SER A 338 0.47 4.56 0.73
CA SER A 338 0.31 4.72 -0.72
C SER A 338 -0.42 6.02 -1.06
N PHE A 339 -0.50 6.35 -2.34
CA PHE A 339 -1.06 7.61 -2.83
C PHE A 339 -2.05 7.37 -3.97
N ILE A 340 -3.00 8.29 -4.16
CA ILE A 340 -3.81 8.46 -5.37
C ILE A 340 -3.83 9.96 -5.64
N THR A 341 -3.19 10.41 -6.72
CA THR A 341 -2.97 11.84 -6.96
C THR A 341 -3.29 12.26 -8.38
N GLU A 342 -3.67 13.52 -8.56
CA GLU A 342 -4.08 14.06 -9.86
C GLU A 342 -2.94 14.08 -10.88
N GLU A 343 -1.78 14.63 -10.50
CA GLU A 343 -0.63 14.83 -11.39
C GLU A 343 0.25 13.58 -11.51
N LYS A 344 -0.10 12.52 -10.79
CA LYS A 344 0.55 11.21 -10.83
C LYS A 344 2.06 11.28 -10.60
N THR A 345 2.51 12.20 -9.76
CA THR A 345 3.94 12.37 -9.43
C THR A 345 4.45 11.24 -8.53
N SER A 346 3.58 10.60 -7.75
CA SER A 346 3.89 9.37 -7.01
C SER A 346 3.85 8.14 -7.92
N LYS A 347 4.77 7.20 -7.69
CA LYS A 347 4.73 5.85 -8.30
C LYS A 347 3.85 4.85 -7.53
N LYS A 348 3.53 5.10 -6.26
CA LYS A 348 2.68 4.23 -5.41
C LYS A 348 1.19 4.53 -5.59
N GLN A 349 0.69 4.47 -6.82
CA GLN A 349 -0.69 4.84 -7.22
C GLN A 349 -1.70 3.71 -6.99
N TYR A 350 -1.86 3.24 -5.75
CA TYR A 350 -2.75 2.14 -5.40
C TYR A 350 -3.34 2.28 -4.00
N PHE A 351 -4.43 1.55 -3.75
CA PHE A 351 -4.99 1.46 -2.41
C PHE A 351 -4.20 0.50 -1.53
N SER A 352 -3.85 0.97 -0.33
CA SER A 352 -3.31 0.17 0.77
C SER A 352 -4.13 0.38 2.05
N LYS A 353 -3.65 -0.11 3.21
CA LYS A 353 -4.27 0.18 4.52
C LYS A 353 -4.44 1.68 4.73
N TYR A 354 -3.43 2.48 4.35
CA TYR A 354 -3.45 3.93 4.45
C TYR A 354 -3.10 4.56 3.10
N THR A 355 -4.07 5.22 2.48
CA THR A 355 -3.91 5.81 1.15
C THR A 355 -4.18 7.30 1.20
N TRP A 356 -3.22 8.11 0.78
CA TRP A 356 -3.34 9.55 0.68
C TRP A 356 -3.93 9.93 -0.68
N ILE A 357 -5.00 10.71 -0.67
CA ILE A 357 -5.66 11.16 -1.89
C ILE A 357 -5.46 12.67 -1.99
N ILE A 358 -4.83 13.13 -3.07
CA ILE A 358 -4.34 14.50 -3.18
C ILE A 358 -4.78 15.11 -4.50
N ASP A 359 -5.39 16.29 -4.40
CA ASP A 359 -5.52 17.25 -5.48
C ASP A 359 -4.72 18.50 -5.03
N PRO A 360 -3.60 18.81 -5.72
CA PRO A 360 -2.72 19.90 -5.31
C PRO A 360 -3.35 21.27 -5.51
N ILE A 361 -4.23 21.46 -6.51
CA ILE A 361 -4.94 22.70 -6.81
C ILE A 361 -6.31 22.38 -7.45
N ASP A 362 -7.31 22.10 -6.62
CA ASP A 362 -8.69 21.95 -7.09
C ASP A 362 -9.20 23.31 -7.57
N GLY A 363 -9.62 23.36 -8.84
CA GLY A 363 -9.98 24.59 -9.53
C GLY A 363 -8.79 25.32 -10.15
N THR A 364 -7.87 24.61 -10.83
CA THR A 364 -6.73 25.21 -11.56
C THR A 364 -7.15 26.34 -12.51
N THR A 365 -8.31 26.21 -13.16
CA THR A 365 -8.88 27.30 -14.00
C THR A 365 -9.10 28.58 -13.19
N ASN A 366 -9.63 28.45 -11.97
CA ASN A 366 -9.85 29.58 -11.07
C ASN A 366 -8.52 30.14 -10.54
N PHE A 367 -7.58 29.27 -10.21
CA PHE A 367 -6.23 29.66 -9.79
C PHE A 367 -5.55 30.55 -10.84
N VAL A 368 -5.59 30.16 -12.11
CA VAL A 368 -4.96 30.93 -13.19
C VAL A 368 -5.74 32.19 -13.54
N SER A 369 -7.07 32.09 -13.68
CA SER A 369 -7.87 33.15 -14.28
C SER A 369 -8.26 34.25 -13.30
N ILE A 370 -8.61 33.89 -12.06
CA ILE A 370 -9.23 34.82 -11.09
C ILE A 370 -8.52 34.84 -9.73
N LYS A 371 -7.58 33.93 -9.48
CA LYS A 371 -6.78 33.83 -8.25
C LYS A 371 -7.63 33.79 -6.96
N LYS A 372 -8.82 33.19 -7.03
CA LYS A 372 -9.77 32.99 -5.93
C LYS A 372 -10.57 31.71 -6.16
N ASP A 373 -11.18 31.18 -5.10
CA ASP A 373 -12.08 30.01 -5.18
C ASP A 373 -11.39 28.77 -5.79
N PHE A 374 -10.19 28.48 -5.30
CA PHE A 374 -9.42 27.25 -5.55
C PHE A 374 -8.87 26.74 -4.22
N SER A 375 -8.48 25.47 -4.15
CA SER A 375 -8.03 24.86 -2.89
C SER A 375 -6.98 23.78 -3.04
N ILE A 376 -6.27 23.52 -1.96
CA ILE A 376 -5.46 22.29 -1.82
C ILE A 376 -6.32 21.27 -1.08
N SER A 377 -6.50 20.07 -1.65
CA SER A 377 -7.35 19.01 -1.10
C SER A 377 -6.51 17.77 -0.78
N VAL A 378 -6.53 17.34 0.49
CA VAL A 378 -5.80 16.16 0.96
C VAL A 378 -6.72 15.31 1.83
N ALA A 379 -6.89 14.05 1.47
CA ALA A 379 -7.57 13.06 2.28
C ALA A 379 -6.63 11.92 2.66
N LEU A 380 -6.86 11.32 3.82
CA LEU A 380 -6.32 10.03 4.19
C LEU A 380 -7.48 9.04 4.26
N PHE A 381 -7.38 7.97 3.49
CA PHE A 381 -8.29 6.83 3.56
C PHE A 381 -7.63 5.73 4.40
N LYS A 382 -8.41 5.09 5.27
CA LYS A 382 -8.05 3.88 6.01
C LYS A 382 -8.89 2.72 5.48
N ASP A 383 -8.25 1.66 4.99
CA ASP A 383 -8.89 0.47 4.41
C ASP A 383 -9.96 0.84 3.35
N LYS A 384 -9.55 1.64 2.36
CA LYS A 384 -10.41 2.17 1.28
C LYS A 384 -11.64 2.96 1.76
N SER A 385 -11.61 3.48 2.99
CA SER A 385 -12.70 4.27 3.56
C SER A 385 -12.19 5.66 4.00
N PRO A 386 -12.98 6.74 3.82
CA PRO A 386 -12.69 8.06 4.35
C PRO A 386 -12.27 8.01 5.83
N PHE A 387 -11.14 8.63 6.19
CA PHE A 387 -10.65 8.67 7.57
C PHE A 387 -10.32 10.09 8.03
N ILE A 388 -9.52 10.85 7.29
CA ILE A 388 -9.23 12.26 7.55
C ILE A 388 -9.36 13.04 6.24
N GLY A 389 -9.95 14.23 6.28
CA GLY A 389 -10.07 15.10 5.11
C GLY A 389 -9.70 16.53 5.47
N VAL A 390 -8.93 17.18 4.60
CA VAL A 390 -8.50 18.58 4.72
C VAL A 390 -8.69 19.26 3.36
N VAL A 391 -9.44 20.34 3.34
CA VAL A 391 -9.62 21.22 2.17
C VAL A 391 -9.22 22.63 2.57
N TYR A 392 -8.21 23.17 1.90
CA TYR A 392 -7.67 24.48 2.20
C TYR A 392 -8.05 25.51 1.12
N ASP A 393 -8.96 26.43 1.44
CA ASP A 393 -9.21 27.63 0.62
C ASP A 393 -8.02 28.58 0.77
N VAL A 394 -7.12 28.53 -0.20
CA VAL A 394 -5.82 29.22 -0.17
C VAL A 394 -6.00 30.73 -0.15
N LYS A 395 -6.98 31.26 -0.88
CA LYS A 395 -7.18 32.72 -0.99
C LYS A 395 -7.84 33.29 0.26
N LYS A 396 -8.80 32.57 0.86
CA LYS A 396 -9.48 32.98 2.09
C LYS A 396 -8.73 32.63 3.36
N ASP A 397 -7.60 31.93 3.22
CA ASP A 397 -6.82 31.40 4.33
C ASP A 397 -7.67 30.58 5.32
N LYS A 398 -8.49 29.68 4.78
CA LYS A 398 -9.47 28.91 5.54
C LYS A 398 -9.33 27.42 5.29
N ILE A 399 -9.01 26.68 6.35
CA ILE A 399 -8.92 25.23 6.36
C ILE A 399 -10.24 24.67 6.86
N TYR A 400 -10.85 23.81 6.04
CA TYR A 400 -11.93 22.92 6.43
C TYR A 400 -11.33 21.54 6.67
N SER A 401 -11.61 20.93 7.81
CA SER A 401 -11.07 19.60 8.10
C SER A 401 -12.03 18.73 8.88
N ALA A 402 -11.79 17.42 8.87
CA ALA A 402 -12.57 16.45 9.63
C ALA A 402 -11.77 15.18 9.89
N ILE A 403 -12.09 14.53 11.01
CA ILE A 403 -11.64 13.18 11.35
C ILE A 403 -12.89 12.33 11.52
N LYS A 404 -12.91 11.15 10.90
CA LYS A 404 -14.02 10.20 11.00
C LYS A 404 -14.41 9.96 12.47
N ASN A 405 -15.69 10.11 12.77
CA ASN A 405 -16.29 9.97 14.10
C ASN A 405 -15.78 10.97 15.16
N LYS A 406 -15.12 12.06 14.78
CA LYS A 406 -14.67 13.13 15.68
C LYS A 406 -15.18 14.51 15.28
N GLY A 407 -16.00 14.61 14.23
CA GLY A 407 -16.56 15.85 13.74
C GLY A 407 -15.66 16.59 12.75
N ALA A 408 -16.09 17.81 12.42
CA ALA A 408 -15.41 18.70 11.49
C ALA A 408 -14.98 20.00 12.17
N PHE A 409 -13.98 20.65 11.58
CA PHE A 409 -13.30 21.82 12.12
C PHE A 409 -13.15 22.89 11.03
N ILE A 410 -13.05 24.14 11.47
CA ILE A 410 -12.61 25.27 10.64
C ILE A 410 -11.39 25.88 11.34
N ASN A 411 -10.24 25.90 10.66
CA ASN A 411 -8.98 26.40 11.21
C ASN A 411 -8.66 25.78 12.60
N GLY A 412 -8.84 24.47 12.73
CA GLY A 412 -8.64 23.72 13.99
C GLY A 412 -9.74 23.90 15.04
N ILE A 413 -10.73 24.77 14.82
CA ILE A 413 -11.82 25.01 15.78
C ILE A 413 -12.99 24.06 15.46
N PRO A 414 -13.49 23.26 16.43
CA PRO A 414 -14.64 22.38 16.22
C PRO A 414 -15.87 23.13 15.73
N PHE A 415 -16.51 22.62 14.68
CA PHE A 415 -17.72 23.19 14.12
C PHE A 415 -18.95 22.36 14.49
N LYS A 416 -19.93 23.02 15.12
CA LYS A 416 -21.25 22.41 15.41
C LYS A 416 -22.29 22.95 14.45
N LYS A 417 -22.76 22.08 13.54
CA LYS A 417 -23.81 22.42 12.58
C LYS A 417 -25.12 22.71 13.32
N LYS A 418 -25.77 23.82 12.99
CA LYS A 418 -27.12 24.14 13.48
C LYS A 418 -28.14 23.39 12.64
N GLU A 419 -29.10 22.73 13.29
CA GLU A 419 -30.22 22.13 12.59
C GLU A 419 -31.11 23.20 11.97
N LYS A 420 -31.45 23.01 10.70
CA LYS A 420 -32.38 23.85 9.95
C LYS A 420 -33.30 22.95 9.16
N LYS A 421 -34.54 23.39 8.96
CA LYS A 421 -35.49 22.69 8.08
C LYS A 421 -34.96 22.69 6.65
N LYS A 422 -34.60 21.51 6.15
CA LYS A 422 -34.08 21.28 4.81
C LYS A 422 -35.23 21.19 3.81
N SER A 423 -35.10 21.80 2.64
CA SER A 423 -36.12 21.82 1.59
C SER A 423 -35.46 22.00 0.24
N LEU A 424 -35.90 21.21 -0.74
CA LEU A 424 -35.37 21.24 -2.10
C LEU A 424 -35.63 22.60 -2.76
N GLU A 425 -36.81 23.17 -2.55
CA GLU A 425 -37.24 24.46 -3.12
C GLU A 425 -36.40 25.64 -2.64
N LYS A 426 -35.73 25.49 -1.49
CA LYS A 426 -34.83 26.51 -0.92
C LYS A 426 -33.36 26.25 -1.24
N SER A 427 -33.06 25.16 -1.93
CA SER A 427 -31.69 24.69 -2.19
C SER A 427 -31.04 25.43 -3.35
N LEU A 428 -29.74 25.71 -3.22
CA LEU A 428 -28.89 26.15 -4.32
C LEU A 428 -28.13 24.95 -4.89
N LEU A 429 -28.08 24.85 -6.22
CA LEU A 429 -27.34 23.86 -6.98
C LEU A 429 -26.04 24.46 -7.54
N ASP A 430 -24.91 23.84 -7.25
CA ASP A 430 -23.67 24.12 -7.98
C ASP A 430 -23.41 23.05 -9.04
N ILE A 431 -23.26 23.48 -10.29
CA ILE A 431 -23.01 22.62 -11.45
C ILE A 431 -22.32 23.42 -12.57
N SER A 432 -21.42 22.79 -13.34
CA SER A 432 -20.79 23.41 -14.50
C SER A 432 -21.61 23.22 -15.77
N LEU A 433 -21.45 24.13 -16.75
CA LEU A 433 -22.08 23.99 -18.07
C LEU A 433 -21.64 22.69 -18.77
N ASN A 434 -20.38 22.31 -18.63
CA ASN A 434 -19.86 21.06 -19.18
C ASN A 434 -20.56 19.83 -18.56
N SER A 435 -20.79 19.84 -17.25
CA SER A 435 -21.54 18.77 -16.59
C SER A 435 -22.99 18.72 -17.06
N ILE A 436 -23.65 19.86 -17.26
CA ILE A 436 -25.02 19.90 -17.82
C ILE A 436 -25.06 19.27 -19.22
N ASP A 437 -24.12 19.64 -20.08
CA ASP A 437 -24.01 19.12 -21.45
C ASP A 437 -23.79 17.60 -21.46
N ILE A 438 -22.84 17.11 -20.68
CA ILE A 438 -22.54 15.67 -20.58
C ILE A 438 -23.74 14.88 -20.03
N LEU A 439 -24.36 15.35 -18.95
CA LEU A 439 -25.51 14.68 -18.35
C LEU A 439 -26.68 14.60 -19.33
N LYS A 440 -26.89 15.65 -20.12
CA LYS A 440 -27.96 15.69 -21.12
C LYS A 440 -27.67 14.79 -22.32
N GLU A 441 -26.48 14.91 -22.90
CA GLU A 441 -26.16 14.29 -24.19
C GLU A 441 -25.70 12.82 -24.05
N ARG A 442 -25.05 12.45 -22.93
CA ARG A 442 -24.54 11.08 -22.72
C ARG A 442 -25.44 10.24 -21.84
N GLU A 443 -25.96 10.85 -20.77
CA GLU A 443 -26.69 10.11 -19.72
C GLU A 443 -28.21 10.29 -19.79
N ASN A 444 -28.66 11.12 -20.74
CA ASN A 444 -30.06 11.46 -20.96
C ASN A 444 -30.76 12.03 -19.71
N ILE A 445 -30.00 12.71 -18.85
CA ILE A 445 -30.42 13.37 -17.61
C ILE A 445 -30.60 14.86 -17.89
N ASP A 446 -31.85 15.33 -17.91
CA ASP A 446 -32.15 16.74 -18.14
C ASP A 446 -32.13 17.55 -16.83
N ILE A 447 -31.02 18.23 -16.54
CA ILE A 447 -30.86 19.07 -15.35
C ILE A 447 -31.85 20.26 -15.34
N SER A 448 -32.34 20.71 -16.49
CA SER A 448 -33.28 21.84 -16.55
C SER A 448 -34.62 21.53 -15.85
N THR A 449 -34.96 20.25 -15.66
CA THR A 449 -36.15 19.86 -14.89
C THR A 449 -36.07 20.28 -13.43
N LEU A 450 -34.86 20.41 -12.87
CA LEU A 450 -34.66 20.87 -11.49
C LEU A 450 -34.95 22.37 -11.32
N ALA A 451 -34.89 23.18 -12.40
CA ALA A 451 -34.97 24.64 -12.31
C ALA A 451 -36.26 25.15 -11.63
N LYS A 452 -37.36 24.38 -11.71
CA LYS A 452 -38.65 24.71 -11.06
C LYS A 452 -38.75 24.22 -9.62
N HIS A 453 -37.77 23.45 -9.15
CA HIS A 453 -37.79 22.77 -7.86
C HIS A 453 -36.67 23.21 -6.91
N ILE A 454 -35.77 24.08 -7.37
CA ILE A 454 -34.67 24.63 -6.57
C ILE A 454 -34.71 26.16 -6.59
N ARG A 455 -34.01 26.80 -5.65
CA ARG A 455 -33.93 28.26 -5.57
C ARG A 455 -33.12 28.88 -6.71
N GLY A 456 -32.10 28.17 -7.16
CA GLY A 456 -31.24 28.65 -8.24
C GLY A 456 -29.97 27.84 -8.37
N HIS A 457 -29.17 28.21 -9.37
CA HIS A 457 -27.91 27.54 -9.71
C HIS A 457 -26.70 28.46 -9.53
N ARG A 458 -25.52 27.88 -9.34
CA ARG A 458 -24.20 28.51 -9.28
C ARG A 458 -23.20 27.65 -10.06
N SER A 459 -22.03 28.22 -10.33
CA SER A 459 -20.87 27.51 -10.84
C SER A 459 -19.63 28.08 -10.14
N TYR A 460 -19.16 27.43 -9.07
CA TYR A 460 -18.02 27.92 -8.28
C TYR A 460 -16.66 27.52 -8.85
N GLY A 461 -16.57 26.37 -9.53
CA GLY A 461 -15.36 25.98 -10.27
C GLY A 461 -14.30 25.19 -9.49
N ALA A 462 -14.57 24.80 -8.23
CA ALA A 462 -13.71 23.90 -7.44
C ALA A 462 -14.60 22.94 -6.64
N ALA A 463 -14.46 21.63 -6.88
CA ALA A 463 -15.38 20.62 -6.37
C ALA A 463 -15.31 20.46 -4.86
N SER A 464 -14.10 20.37 -4.32
CA SER A 464 -13.83 20.20 -2.89
C SER A 464 -14.34 21.38 -2.07
N LEU A 465 -14.22 22.62 -2.58
CA LEU A 465 -14.81 23.81 -1.97
C LEU A 465 -16.34 23.78 -2.00
N SER A 466 -16.95 23.38 -3.11
CA SER A 466 -18.40 23.25 -3.21
C SER A 466 -18.95 22.20 -2.25
N ILE A 467 -18.26 21.07 -2.08
CA ILE A 467 -18.63 20.05 -1.09
C ILE A 467 -18.48 20.60 0.33
N CYS A 468 -17.42 21.35 0.64
CA CYS A 468 -17.28 22.02 1.94
C CYS A 468 -18.43 23.03 2.16
N LYS A 469 -18.78 23.84 1.16
CA LYS A 469 -19.92 24.76 1.24
C LYS A 469 -21.22 24.03 1.58
N ILE A 470 -21.43 22.81 1.09
CA ILE A 470 -22.57 21.98 1.48
C ILE A 470 -22.45 21.52 2.93
N ALA A 471 -21.30 20.98 3.32
CA ALA A 471 -21.06 20.48 4.66
C ALA A 471 -21.36 21.55 5.73
N PHE A 472 -20.91 22.78 5.49
CA PHE A 472 -21.07 23.93 6.38
C PHE A 472 -22.37 24.75 6.14
N GLY A 473 -23.25 24.33 5.23
CA GLY A 473 -24.60 24.90 5.04
C GLY A 473 -24.67 26.21 4.24
N GLU A 474 -23.62 26.53 3.48
CA GLU A 474 -23.57 27.64 2.51
C GLU A 474 -24.20 27.28 1.16
N LEU A 475 -24.23 25.99 0.82
CA LEU A 475 -24.77 25.39 -0.40
C LEU A 475 -25.60 24.15 -0.03
N GLN A 476 -26.50 23.68 -0.89
CA GLN A 476 -27.31 22.49 -0.60
C GLN A 476 -27.00 21.32 -1.52
N ILE A 477 -26.57 21.59 -2.75
CA ILE A 477 -26.42 20.58 -3.79
C ILE A 477 -25.19 20.90 -4.64
N TYR A 478 -24.40 19.88 -4.94
CA TYR A 478 -23.33 19.92 -5.94
C TYR A 478 -23.50 18.72 -6.86
N MET A 479 -23.37 18.95 -8.16
CA MET A 479 -23.42 17.91 -9.18
C MET A 479 -22.27 18.06 -10.18
N SER A 480 -21.66 16.94 -10.53
CA SER A 480 -20.64 16.87 -11.59
C SER A 480 -20.80 15.59 -12.40
N ALA A 481 -20.49 15.64 -13.70
CA ALA A 481 -20.55 14.49 -14.59
C ALA A 481 -19.22 13.76 -14.75
N LYS A 482 -18.12 14.39 -14.33
CA LYS A 482 -16.74 13.93 -14.57
C LYS A 482 -15.86 14.25 -13.38
N LEU A 483 -16.22 13.71 -12.23
CA LEU A 483 -15.45 13.91 -11.01
C LEU A 483 -14.52 12.72 -10.78
N LYS A 484 -13.27 12.97 -10.41
CA LYS A 484 -12.29 11.95 -10.04
C LYS A 484 -12.11 11.93 -8.54
N LEU A 485 -11.54 10.85 -8.02
CA LEU A 485 -11.50 10.60 -6.57
C LEU A 485 -10.85 11.74 -5.76
N TRP A 486 -9.80 12.37 -6.28
CA TRP A 486 -9.08 13.44 -5.59
C TRP A 486 -9.88 14.74 -5.43
N ASP A 487 -10.78 15.04 -6.38
CA ASP A 487 -11.65 16.22 -6.35
C ASP A 487 -12.62 16.21 -5.15
N TYR A 488 -13.04 15.01 -4.70
CA TYR A 488 -14.10 14.88 -3.70
C TYR A 488 -13.70 14.15 -2.42
N ALA A 489 -12.61 13.36 -2.40
CA ALA A 489 -12.25 12.52 -1.25
C ALA A 489 -12.17 13.28 0.08
N ALA A 490 -11.51 14.43 0.10
CA ALA A 490 -11.41 15.25 1.31
C ALA A 490 -12.76 15.87 1.67
N GLY A 491 -13.45 16.43 0.66
CA GLY A 491 -14.78 17.03 0.81
C GLY A 491 -15.80 16.06 1.38
N ILE A 492 -15.90 14.82 0.88
CA ILE A 492 -16.85 13.83 1.39
C ILE A 492 -16.53 13.38 2.81
N THR A 493 -15.25 13.36 3.19
CA THR A 493 -14.85 13.06 4.56
C THR A 493 -15.43 14.10 5.52
N ILE A 494 -15.34 15.38 5.14
CA ILE A 494 -15.90 16.50 5.89
C ILE A 494 -17.44 16.49 5.87
N LEU A 495 -18.03 16.24 4.70
CA LEU A 495 -19.49 16.21 4.49
C LEU A 495 -20.17 15.18 5.38
N ASN A 496 -19.60 13.97 5.48
CA ASN A 496 -20.15 12.88 6.27
C ASN A 496 -20.22 13.21 7.76
N GLU A 497 -19.18 13.83 8.32
CA GLU A 497 -19.14 14.25 9.73
C GLU A 497 -20.18 15.34 10.05
N LEU A 498 -20.65 16.07 9.04
CA LEU A 498 -21.68 17.11 9.17
C LEU A 498 -23.05 16.67 8.65
N GLY A 499 -23.26 15.35 8.51
CA GLY A 499 -24.56 14.73 8.21
C GLY A 499 -25.06 14.97 6.80
N GLY A 500 -24.19 15.36 5.87
CA GLY A 500 -24.50 15.37 4.45
C GLY A 500 -24.39 13.97 3.84
N CYS A 501 -24.74 13.85 2.56
CA CYS A 501 -24.65 12.60 1.83
C CYS A 501 -24.18 12.83 0.39
N TYR A 502 -23.69 11.76 -0.23
CA TYR A 502 -23.26 11.75 -1.61
C TYR A 502 -23.66 10.44 -2.30
N ARG A 503 -23.74 10.47 -3.64
CA ARG A 503 -24.11 9.34 -4.49
C ARG A 503 -23.36 9.39 -5.82
N TYR A 504 -23.02 8.20 -6.32
CA TYR A 504 -22.64 7.97 -7.71
C TYR A 504 -23.86 7.44 -8.46
N LEU A 505 -24.19 7.99 -9.64
CA LEU A 505 -25.39 7.55 -10.38
C LEU A 505 -25.21 6.22 -11.13
N GLU A 506 -23.98 5.82 -11.45
CA GLU A 506 -23.72 4.72 -12.40
C GLU A 506 -22.72 3.67 -11.91
N ASN A 507 -22.19 3.79 -10.69
CA ASN A 507 -21.14 2.91 -10.21
C ASN A 507 -21.61 1.97 -9.08
N GLU A 508 -21.50 0.66 -9.32
CA GLU A 508 -21.63 -0.37 -8.27
C GLU A 508 -20.42 -0.37 -7.32
N TYR A 509 -19.31 0.26 -7.72
CA TYR A 509 -18.12 0.41 -6.89
C TYR A 509 -18.28 1.52 -5.85
N LYS A 510 -17.89 1.24 -4.59
CA LYS A 510 -17.97 2.22 -3.49
C LYS A 510 -17.06 3.45 -3.67
N PHE A 511 -15.95 3.35 -4.42
CA PHE A 511 -15.00 4.44 -4.67
C PHE A 511 -14.23 4.21 -5.98
N PRO A 512 -14.83 4.53 -7.14
CA PRO A 512 -14.10 4.55 -8.40
C PRO A 512 -12.99 5.62 -8.36
N ILE A 513 -11.82 5.31 -8.91
CA ILE A 513 -10.73 6.28 -9.09
C ILE A 513 -11.01 7.17 -10.31
N ASP A 514 -11.65 6.58 -11.31
CA ASP A 514 -12.00 7.20 -12.59
C ASP A 514 -13.21 8.15 -12.50
N GLU A 515 -13.55 8.76 -13.64
CA GLU A 515 -14.64 9.73 -13.75
C GLU A 515 -15.98 9.17 -13.27
N VAL A 516 -16.67 9.93 -12.43
CA VAL A 516 -18.02 9.64 -11.96
C VAL A 516 -19.00 10.77 -12.20
N ILE A 517 -20.26 10.37 -12.38
CA ILE A 517 -21.40 11.24 -12.14
C ILE A 517 -21.67 11.29 -10.63
N PHE A 518 -21.37 12.44 -10.05
CA PHE A 518 -21.36 12.65 -8.63
C PHE A 518 -22.45 13.63 -8.21
N ILE A 519 -23.14 13.30 -7.12
CA ILE A 519 -24.07 14.19 -6.42
C ILE A 519 -23.64 14.26 -4.97
N ALA A 520 -23.43 15.46 -4.44
CA ALA A 520 -23.36 15.72 -3.01
C ALA A 520 -24.54 16.60 -2.58
N SER A 521 -25.07 16.35 -1.39
CA SER A 521 -26.16 17.14 -0.85
C SER A 521 -26.12 17.27 0.67
N GLU A 522 -26.79 18.29 1.19
CA GLU A 522 -26.82 18.60 2.62
C GLU A 522 -27.60 17.53 3.44
N SER A 523 -28.45 16.72 2.79
CA SER A 523 -29.15 15.61 3.42
C SER A 523 -29.79 14.62 2.45
N LYS A 524 -30.14 13.45 2.98
CA LYS A 524 -30.85 12.39 2.25
C LYS A 524 -32.20 12.85 1.69
N GLU A 525 -32.91 13.75 2.38
CA GLU A 525 -34.18 14.29 1.90
C GLU A 525 -33.99 15.15 0.64
N ILE A 526 -32.96 16.00 0.61
CA ILE A 526 -32.62 16.81 -0.56
C ILE A 526 -32.14 15.90 -1.70
N GLU A 527 -31.25 14.95 -1.39
CA GLU A 527 -30.76 13.94 -2.33
C GLU A 527 -31.93 13.21 -3.02
N SER A 528 -32.83 12.62 -2.23
CA SER A 528 -33.98 11.87 -2.74
C SER A 528 -34.91 12.77 -3.54
N GLY A 529 -35.09 14.02 -3.11
CA GLY A 529 -35.81 15.04 -3.84
C GLY A 529 -35.24 15.27 -5.24
N ILE A 530 -33.93 15.45 -5.37
CA ILE A 530 -33.25 15.64 -6.66
C ILE A 530 -33.49 14.42 -7.56
N ILE A 531 -33.19 13.21 -7.05
CA ILE A 531 -33.32 11.96 -7.81
C ILE A 531 -34.74 11.79 -8.35
N SER A 532 -35.76 12.11 -7.55
CA SER A 532 -37.17 12.01 -7.98
C SER A 532 -37.56 12.98 -9.11
N LYS A 533 -36.82 14.08 -9.29
CA LYS A 533 -37.10 15.12 -10.29
C LYS A 533 -36.22 15.04 -11.53
N LEU A 534 -35.08 14.35 -11.45
CA LEU A 534 -34.28 14.01 -12.62
C LEU A 534 -35.09 13.04 -13.49
N LYS A 535 -35.43 13.49 -14.70
CA LYS A 535 -36.00 12.61 -15.71
C LYS A 535 -34.85 12.02 -16.51
N LYS A 536 -34.73 10.69 -16.54
CA LYS A 536 -34.12 10.02 -17.68
C LYS A 536 -35.14 10.11 -18.81
N LYS A 537 -34.81 10.77 -19.92
CA LYS A 537 -35.62 10.57 -21.13
C LYS A 537 -35.48 9.08 -21.49
N LEU A 538 -36.60 8.46 -21.81
CA LEU A 538 -36.62 7.10 -22.37
C LEU A 538 -36.26 7.18 -23.86
#